data_AF-A0A259LKW6-F1
#
_entry.id   AF-A0A259LKW6-F1
#
_cell.length_a   1.000
_cell.length_b   1.000
_cell.length_c   1.000
_cell.angle_alpha   90.00
_cell.angle_beta   90.00
_cell.angle_gamma   90.00
#
_symmetry.space_group_name_H-M   'P 1'
#
loop_
_entity.id
_entity.type
_entity.pdbx_description
1 polymer ?
#
loop_
_entity_poly.entity_id
_entity_poly.type
_entity_poly.pdbx_seq_one_letter_code
_entity_poly.pdbx_strand_id
1 'polypeptide(L)'
;MKALGRMGEMLWTQAAYGEFLRMFQDDAARQLIRHMTDIQPSALSVIAELPPALRRPSIVAALAGSGDAARCLVSAWEMALHLRGEAAGPDIARRFARAKNGRALFEMALSAIQPPAFGEAYAAPVLPAPFSPVRRAEHLQAVALELRNCLRDYAPSLASGRMALWVWRGQGGPVAVAAWRDAGGWRLAEALGMDNADVSDEVLQQMLPVLRQAGVRAGEPWHMLRNWLVDQAAKADDAPGTEAHEANARQRLYLGYLWD
;
A
#
# COMPACT_ATOMS: atom_id res chain seq x y z
N MET A 1 2.54 -4.48 -34.58
CA MET A 1 1.99 -3.38 -35.42
C MET A 1 0.45 -3.23 -35.39
N LYS A 2 -0.38 -4.28 -35.30
CA LYS A 2 -1.87 -4.13 -35.26
C LYS A 2 -2.47 -3.44 -34.01
N ALA A 3 -1.68 -3.17 -32.96
CA ALA A 3 -2.18 -2.49 -31.75
C ALA A 3 -2.18 -0.96 -31.88
N LEU A 4 -1.24 -0.39 -32.64
CA LEU A 4 -1.16 1.07 -32.83
C LEU A 4 -2.38 1.63 -33.56
N GLY A 5 -2.95 0.87 -34.52
CA GLY A 5 -4.17 1.27 -35.21
C GLY A 5 -5.45 1.26 -34.36
N ARG A 6 -5.38 0.81 -33.09
CA ARG A 6 -6.49 0.81 -32.13
C ARG A 6 -6.39 1.94 -31.10
N MET A 7 -5.41 2.85 -31.23
CA MET A 7 -5.19 3.97 -30.32
C MET A 7 -6.00 5.23 -30.68
N GLY A 8 -6.83 5.14 -31.72
CA GLY A 8 -7.64 6.26 -32.22
C GLY A 8 -6.83 7.43 -32.78
N GLU A 9 -7.48 8.57 -33.00
CA GLU A 9 -6.89 9.84 -33.45
C GLU A 9 -6.55 10.78 -32.27
N MET A 10 -6.22 10.23 -31.10
CA MET A 10 -5.89 11.02 -29.92
C MET A 10 -4.39 11.35 -29.89
N LEU A 11 -4.03 12.54 -29.40
CA LEU A 11 -2.63 12.90 -29.16
C LEU A 11 -2.17 12.29 -27.83
N TRP A 12 -1.20 11.37 -27.92
CA TRP A 12 -0.63 10.70 -26.75
C TRP A 12 0.55 11.50 -26.20
N THR A 13 0.66 11.56 -24.88
CA THR A 13 1.87 12.08 -24.23
C THR A 13 3.02 11.08 -24.40
N GLN A 14 4.25 11.57 -24.37
CA GLN A 14 5.45 10.72 -24.40
C GLN A 14 5.44 9.68 -23.27
N ALA A 15 4.98 10.07 -22.08
CA ALA A 15 4.84 9.19 -20.93
C ALA A 15 3.85 8.04 -21.21
N ALA A 16 2.65 8.35 -21.73
CA ALA A 16 1.65 7.35 -22.06
C ALA A 16 2.14 6.35 -23.13
N TYR A 17 2.91 6.83 -24.11
CA TYR A 17 3.51 5.96 -25.11
C TYR A 17 4.61 5.05 -24.53
N GLY A 18 5.43 5.60 -23.63
CA GLY A 18 6.44 4.82 -22.89
C GLY A 18 5.82 3.70 -22.05
N GLU A 19 4.73 4.00 -21.32
CA GLU A 19 3.98 2.99 -20.55
C GLU A 19 3.40 1.90 -21.45
N PHE A 20 2.79 2.28 -22.57
CA PHE A 20 2.26 1.33 -23.55
C PHE A 20 3.33 0.36 -24.06
N LEU A 21 4.52 0.87 -24.41
CA LEU A 21 5.64 0.02 -24.86
C LEU A 21 6.14 -0.90 -23.74
N ARG A 22 6.24 -0.40 -22.50
CA ARG A 22 6.64 -1.19 -21.34
C ARG A 22 5.68 -2.36 -21.09
N MET A 23 4.38 -2.17 -21.30
CA MET A 23 3.38 -3.23 -21.16
C MET A 23 3.56 -4.39 -22.15
N PHE A 24 4.22 -4.18 -23.30
CA PHE A 24 4.53 -5.29 -24.21
C PHE A 24 5.60 -6.26 -23.69
N GLN A 25 6.26 -5.93 -22.59
CA GLN A 25 7.20 -6.82 -21.91
C GLN A 25 6.50 -7.73 -20.88
N ASP A 26 5.22 -7.47 -20.58
CA ASP A 26 4.44 -8.18 -19.57
C ASP A 26 3.35 -9.04 -20.22
N ASP A 27 3.32 -10.34 -19.92
CA ASP A 27 2.39 -11.31 -20.52
C ASP A 27 0.92 -10.97 -20.26
N ALA A 28 0.58 -10.59 -19.02
CA ALA A 28 -0.78 -10.30 -18.61
C ALA A 28 -1.29 -9.01 -19.26
N ALA A 29 -0.46 -7.96 -19.25
CA ALA A 29 -0.81 -6.70 -19.90
C ALA A 29 -0.95 -6.87 -21.43
N ARG A 30 -0.04 -7.64 -22.07
CA ARG A 30 -0.14 -7.99 -23.48
C ARG A 30 -1.44 -8.70 -23.82
N GLN A 31 -1.85 -9.65 -23.00
CA GLN A 31 -3.08 -10.40 -23.23
C GLN A 31 -4.31 -9.48 -23.19
N LEU A 32 -4.38 -8.56 -22.21
CA LEU A 32 -5.44 -7.56 -22.16
C LEU A 32 -5.47 -6.68 -23.42
N ILE A 33 -4.33 -6.07 -23.76
CA ILE A 33 -4.21 -5.15 -24.90
C ILE A 33 -4.59 -5.84 -26.22
N ARG A 34 -4.32 -7.15 -26.36
CA ARG A 34 -4.72 -7.92 -27.55
C ARG A 34 -6.24 -8.02 -27.74
N HIS A 35 -7.01 -8.02 -26.65
CA HIS A 35 -8.46 -8.17 -26.68
C HIS A 35 -9.23 -6.84 -26.58
N MET A 36 -8.53 -5.73 -26.32
CA MET A 36 -9.13 -4.40 -26.35
C MET A 36 -9.44 -3.97 -27.78
N THR A 37 -10.70 -3.60 -28.03
CA THR A 37 -11.17 -3.08 -29.31
C THR A 37 -10.67 -1.65 -29.55
N ASP A 38 -10.63 -0.86 -28.48
CA ASP A 38 -10.17 0.53 -28.46
C ASP A 38 -9.19 0.71 -27.27
N ILE A 39 -8.05 1.34 -27.52
CA ILE A 39 -6.98 1.52 -26.54
C ILE A 39 -6.94 2.99 -26.13
N GLN A 40 -7.51 3.28 -24.97
CA GLN A 40 -7.51 4.61 -24.38
C GLN A 40 -6.36 4.77 -23.37
N PRO A 41 -5.69 5.94 -23.30
CA PRO A 41 -4.61 6.18 -22.33
C PRO A 41 -5.01 5.93 -20.87
N SER A 42 -6.22 6.33 -20.46
CA SER A 42 -6.74 6.11 -19.10
C SER A 42 -6.84 4.63 -18.74
N ALA A 43 -7.28 3.79 -19.68
CA ALA A 43 -7.33 2.35 -19.47
C ALA A 43 -5.93 1.73 -19.32
N LEU A 44 -4.94 2.25 -20.06
CA LEU A 44 -3.56 1.82 -19.92
C LEU A 44 -2.96 2.23 -18.57
N SER A 45 -3.15 3.47 -18.13
CA SER A 45 -2.66 3.91 -16.82
C SER A 45 -3.27 3.06 -15.70
N VAL A 46 -4.55 2.70 -15.78
CA VAL A 46 -5.16 1.73 -14.86
C VAL A 46 -4.46 0.36 -14.91
N ILE A 47 -4.22 -0.20 -16.10
CA ILE A 47 -3.51 -1.48 -16.25
C ILE A 47 -2.08 -1.40 -15.68
N ALA A 48 -1.42 -0.25 -15.83
CA ALA A 48 -0.05 -0.03 -15.34
C ALA A 48 0.02 -0.09 -13.82
N GLU A 49 -0.95 0.51 -13.14
CA GLU A 49 -1.07 0.54 -11.68
C GLU A 49 -1.40 -0.84 -11.10
N LEU A 50 -2.21 -1.64 -11.80
CA LEU A 50 -2.64 -2.94 -11.28
C LEU A 50 -1.49 -3.96 -11.23
N PRO A 51 -1.36 -4.74 -10.14
CA PRO A 51 -0.46 -5.89 -10.10
C PRO A 51 -0.93 -6.97 -11.10
N PRO A 52 -0.02 -7.82 -11.61
CA PRO A 52 -0.37 -8.80 -12.65
C PRO A 52 -1.58 -9.68 -12.34
N ALA A 53 -1.77 -10.06 -11.07
CA ALA A 53 -2.91 -10.89 -10.64
C ALA A 53 -4.29 -10.21 -10.85
N LEU A 54 -4.32 -8.87 -10.81
CA LEU A 54 -5.53 -8.06 -10.96
C LEU A 54 -5.75 -7.52 -12.38
N ARG A 55 -4.79 -7.70 -13.29
CA ARG A 55 -4.90 -7.31 -14.71
C ARG A 55 -5.85 -8.23 -15.47
N ARG A 56 -7.14 -8.12 -15.17
CA ARG A 56 -8.23 -8.91 -15.75
C ARG A 56 -9.24 -7.99 -16.44
N PRO A 57 -9.83 -8.39 -17.58
CA PRO A 57 -10.75 -7.52 -18.31
C PRO A 57 -11.92 -7.01 -17.46
N SER A 58 -12.51 -7.87 -16.63
CA SER A 58 -13.63 -7.50 -15.75
C SER A 58 -13.24 -6.48 -14.69
N ILE A 59 -12.04 -6.58 -14.12
CA ILE A 59 -11.52 -5.63 -13.13
C ILE A 59 -11.23 -4.28 -13.79
N VAL A 60 -10.53 -4.28 -14.93
CA VAL A 60 -10.21 -3.05 -15.67
C VAL A 60 -11.49 -2.33 -16.09
N ALA A 61 -12.49 -3.06 -16.59
CA ALA A 61 -13.79 -2.50 -16.94
C ALA A 61 -14.52 -1.90 -15.73
N ALA A 62 -14.50 -2.58 -14.58
CA ALA A 62 -15.12 -2.11 -13.34
C ALA A 62 -14.48 -0.84 -12.76
N LEU A 63 -13.23 -0.54 -13.12
CA LEU A 63 -12.51 0.67 -12.70
C LEU A 63 -12.78 1.88 -13.61
N ALA A 64 -13.41 1.67 -14.77
CA ALA A 64 -13.82 2.73 -15.70
C ALA A 64 -12.74 3.79 -16.01
N GLY A 65 -11.47 3.38 -16.09
CA GLY A 65 -10.34 4.29 -16.38
C GLY A 65 -9.91 5.20 -15.23
N SER A 66 -10.44 5.03 -14.01
CA SER A 66 -10.08 5.84 -12.85
C SER A 66 -8.78 5.34 -12.18
N GLY A 67 -7.76 6.20 -12.19
CA GLY A 67 -6.48 5.92 -11.52
C GLY A 67 -6.59 5.88 -9.98
N ASP A 68 -7.44 6.73 -9.39
CA ASP A 68 -7.70 6.69 -7.94
C ASP A 68 -8.36 5.37 -7.52
N ALA A 69 -9.34 4.92 -8.32
CA ALA A 69 -10.01 3.64 -8.11
C ALA A 69 -9.02 2.48 -8.21
N ALA A 70 -8.12 2.51 -9.20
CA ALA A 70 -7.07 1.51 -9.36
C ALA A 70 -6.13 1.48 -8.14
N ARG A 71 -5.60 2.62 -7.71
CA ARG A 71 -4.72 2.71 -6.53
C ARG A 71 -5.40 2.24 -5.25
N CYS A 72 -6.63 2.65 -5.01
CA CYS A 72 -7.42 2.19 -3.87
C CYS A 72 -7.59 0.66 -3.88
N LEU A 73 -7.83 0.06 -5.05
CA LEU A 73 -7.90 -1.39 -5.20
C LEU A 73 -6.55 -2.08 -4.95
N VAL A 74 -5.44 -1.49 -5.39
CA VAL A 74 -4.09 -2.01 -5.13
C VAL A 74 -3.77 -1.99 -3.64
N SER A 75 -4.03 -0.89 -2.94
CA SER A 75 -3.92 -0.79 -1.49
C SER A 75 -4.75 -1.87 -0.77
N ALA A 76 -6.00 -2.08 -1.19
CA ALA A 76 -6.85 -3.14 -0.64
C ALA A 76 -6.33 -4.55 -0.90
N TRP A 77 -5.75 -4.77 -2.08
CA TRP A 77 -5.11 -6.03 -2.43
C TRP A 77 -3.89 -6.30 -1.54
N GLU A 78 -2.99 -5.33 -1.39
CA GLU A 78 -1.80 -5.47 -0.55
C GLU A 78 -2.16 -5.70 0.92
N MET A 79 -3.16 -4.97 1.44
CA MET A 79 -3.71 -5.20 2.78
C MET A 79 -4.29 -6.61 2.94
N ALA A 80 -5.04 -7.09 1.94
CA ALA A 80 -5.64 -8.42 1.99
C ALA A 80 -4.56 -9.53 1.95
N LEU A 81 -3.51 -9.36 1.15
CA LEU A 81 -2.35 -10.27 1.14
C LEU A 81 -1.61 -10.24 2.47
N HIS A 82 -1.47 -9.07 3.08
CA HIS A 82 -0.84 -8.93 4.39
C HIS A 82 -1.62 -9.70 5.47
N LEU A 83 -2.95 -9.57 5.49
CA LEU A 83 -3.81 -10.22 6.48
C LEU A 83 -3.96 -11.73 6.27
N ARG A 84 -3.91 -12.21 5.02
CA ARG A 84 -4.27 -13.60 4.65
C ARG A 84 -3.07 -14.43 4.16
N GLY A 85 -1.92 -13.79 3.98
CA GLY A 85 -0.74 -14.35 3.36
C GLY A 85 -0.77 -14.33 1.83
N GLU A 86 0.41 -14.30 1.22
CA GLU A 86 0.62 -14.27 -0.23
C GLU A 86 -0.08 -15.42 -0.98
N ALA A 87 -0.16 -16.59 -0.35
CA ALA A 87 -0.82 -17.77 -0.91
C ALA A 87 -2.33 -17.57 -1.19
N ALA A 88 -2.97 -16.61 -0.51
CA ALA A 88 -4.38 -16.28 -0.74
C ALA A 88 -4.61 -15.44 -2.01
N GLY A 89 -3.56 -14.85 -2.59
CA GLY A 89 -3.65 -13.93 -3.72
C GLY A 89 -4.46 -14.46 -4.90
N PRO A 90 -4.16 -15.67 -5.45
CA PRO A 90 -4.93 -16.22 -6.56
C PRO A 90 -6.44 -16.29 -6.28
N ASP A 91 -6.84 -16.59 -5.05
CA ASP A 91 -8.25 -16.68 -4.68
C ASP A 91 -8.91 -15.30 -4.59
N ILE A 92 -8.25 -14.34 -3.93
CA ILE A 92 -8.70 -12.95 -3.85
C ILE A 92 -8.89 -12.36 -5.25
N ALA A 93 -7.93 -12.58 -6.16
CA ALA A 93 -7.98 -12.07 -7.53
C ALA A 93 -9.14 -12.70 -8.32
N ARG A 94 -9.39 -14.00 -8.13
CA ARG A 94 -10.56 -14.68 -8.71
C ARG A 94 -11.86 -14.13 -8.17
N ARG A 95 -11.94 -13.82 -6.87
CA ARG A 95 -13.12 -13.22 -6.26
C ARG A 95 -13.40 -11.83 -6.84
N PHE A 96 -12.40 -10.96 -6.90
CA PHE A 96 -12.53 -9.63 -7.49
C PHE A 96 -12.97 -9.68 -8.95
N ALA A 97 -12.43 -10.64 -9.73
CA ALA A 97 -12.80 -10.81 -11.13
C ALA A 97 -14.28 -11.19 -11.38
N ARG A 98 -14.99 -11.68 -10.34
CA ARG A 98 -16.43 -12.01 -10.40
C ARG A 98 -17.33 -10.80 -10.11
N ALA A 99 -16.76 -9.66 -9.76
CA ALA A 99 -17.53 -8.43 -9.58
C ALA A 99 -18.28 -8.08 -10.87
N LYS A 100 -19.57 -7.74 -10.75
CA LYS A 100 -20.43 -7.41 -11.88
C LYS A 100 -20.26 -5.96 -12.34
N ASN A 101 -19.81 -5.09 -11.45
CA ASN A 101 -19.62 -3.66 -11.66
C ASN A 101 -18.60 -3.11 -10.63
N GLY A 102 -18.27 -1.82 -10.72
CA GLY A 102 -17.32 -1.15 -9.82
C GLY A 102 -17.73 -1.22 -8.35
N ARG A 103 -19.02 -0.98 -8.04
CA ARG A 103 -19.54 -1.07 -6.67
C ARG A 103 -19.29 -2.44 -6.05
N ALA A 104 -19.67 -3.52 -6.76
CA ALA A 104 -19.46 -4.88 -6.29
C ALA A 104 -17.96 -5.20 -6.10
N LEU A 105 -17.09 -4.64 -6.94
CA LEU A 105 -15.64 -4.81 -6.82
C LEU A 105 -15.12 -4.19 -5.52
N PHE A 106 -15.52 -2.95 -5.21
CA PHE A 106 -15.09 -2.27 -3.98
C PHE A 106 -15.72 -2.85 -2.72
N GLU A 107 -16.96 -3.33 -2.77
CA GLU A 107 -17.57 -4.11 -1.67
C GLU A 107 -16.81 -5.42 -1.41
N MET A 108 -16.36 -6.12 -2.46
CA MET A 108 -15.52 -7.31 -2.33
C MET A 108 -14.14 -6.97 -1.74
N ALA A 109 -13.54 -5.86 -2.17
CA ALA A 109 -12.26 -5.38 -1.63
C ALA A 109 -12.38 -5.00 -0.14
N LEU A 110 -13.46 -4.31 0.24
CA LEU A 110 -13.78 -3.98 1.63
C LEU A 110 -13.92 -5.23 2.51
N SER A 111 -14.56 -6.28 1.98
CA SER A 111 -14.66 -7.58 2.66
C SER A 111 -13.29 -8.27 2.79
N ALA A 112 -12.42 -8.13 1.79
CA ALA A 112 -11.11 -8.77 1.78
C ALA A 112 -10.17 -8.23 2.87
N ILE A 113 -10.25 -6.93 3.17
CA ILE A 113 -9.42 -6.26 4.20
C ILE A 113 -9.96 -6.40 5.62
N GLN A 114 -11.09 -7.08 5.83
CA GLN A 114 -11.58 -7.33 7.19
C GLN A 114 -10.64 -8.30 7.92
N PRO A 115 -10.34 -8.05 9.20
CA PRO A 115 -9.58 -8.98 10.03
C PRO A 115 -10.27 -10.36 10.04
N PRO A 116 -9.52 -11.46 9.91
CA PRO A 116 -10.10 -12.80 9.90
C PRO A 116 -10.64 -13.21 11.28
N ALA A 117 -10.13 -12.61 12.35
CA ALA A 117 -10.54 -12.85 13.73
C ALA A 117 -10.59 -11.52 14.51
N PHE A 118 -11.49 -11.44 15.48
CA PHE A 118 -11.64 -10.28 16.37
C PHE A 118 -11.07 -10.59 17.75
N GLY A 119 -10.50 -9.59 18.42
CA GLY A 119 -10.04 -9.70 19.80
C GLY A 119 -8.71 -10.43 19.99
N GLU A 120 -8.02 -10.82 18.92
CA GLU A 120 -6.68 -11.40 19.01
C GLU A 120 -5.64 -10.32 19.34
N ALA A 121 -4.81 -10.59 20.35
CA ALA A 121 -3.68 -9.76 20.68
C ALA A 121 -2.49 -10.15 19.78
N TYR A 122 -2.19 -9.32 18.77
CA TYR A 122 -0.98 -9.51 17.97
C TYR A 122 0.25 -9.15 18.81
N ALA A 123 1.15 -10.12 18.98
CA ALA A 123 2.45 -9.88 19.57
C ALA A 123 3.27 -8.92 18.68
N ALA A 124 4.11 -8.10 19.31
CA ALA A 124 5.03 -7.25 18.57
C ALA A 124 5.97 -8.09 17.70
N PRO A 125 6.23 -7.72 16.44
CA PRO A 125 7.12 -8.43 15.54
C PRO A 125 8.52 -8.60 16.11
N VAL A 126 9.20 -9.68 15.72
CA VAL A 126 10.61 -9.88 16.07
C VAL A 126 11.45 -9.52 14.85
N LEU A 127 12.17 -8.41 14.93
CA LEU A 127 13.06 -7.95 13.88
C LEU A 127 14.49 -8.48 14.12
N PRO A 128 15.19 -8.93 13.06
CA PRO A 128 16.59 -9.31 13.17
C PRO A 128 17.50 -8.09 13.35
N ALA A 129 18.78 -8.31 13.65
CA ALA A 129 19.78 -7.25 13.57
C ALA A 129 19.76 -6.60 12.16
N PRO A 130 20.01 -5.27 12.04
CA PRO A 130 20.48 -4.36 13.09
C PRO A 130 19.37 -3.65 13.88
N PHE A 131 18.15 -4.21 13.95
CA PHE A 131 17.08 -3.66 14.78
C PHE A 131 17.21 -4.13 16.24
N SER A 132 17.29 -3.19 17.17
CA SER A 132 17.30 -3.46 18.61
C SER A 132 15.96 -3.06 19.23
N PRO A 133 15.21 -3.97 19.88
CA PRO A 133 13.89 -3.66 20.42
C PRO A 133 13.97 -2.81 21.69
N VAL A 134 13.07 -1.83 21.80
CA VAL A 134 12.90 -0.99 23.00
C VAL A 134 11.72 -1.52 23.81
N ARG A 135 12.02 -2.29 24.86
CA ARG A 135 11.01 -3.01 25.68
C ARG A 135 10.88 -2.54 27.13
N ARG A 136 11.77 -1.66 27.58
CA ARG A 136 11.85 -1.21 28.98
C ARG A 136 11.89 0.30 29.05
N ALA A 137 11.33 0.86 30.12
CA ALA A 137 11.25 2.30 30.30
C ALA A 137 12.64 2.97 30.34
N GLU A 138 13.63 2.31 30.95
CA GLU A 138 15.00 2.84 31.01
C GLU A 138 15.64 2.87 29.62
N HIS A 139 15.40 1.83 28.80
CA HIS A 139 15.89 1.79 27.43
C HIS A 139 15.20 2.86 26.57
N LEU A 140 13.89 3.07 26.75
CA LEU A 140 13.15 4.13 26.06
C LEU A 140 13.72 5.52 26.40
N GLN A 141 14.01 5.79 27.67
CA GLN A 141 14.60 7.05 28.10
C GLN A 141 15.99 7.28 27.51
N ALA A 142 16.83 6.23 27.47
CA ALA A 142 18.16 6.28 26.89
C ALA A 142 18.13 6.55 25.39
N VAL A 143 17.28 5.84 24.64
CA VAL A 143 17.11 6.02 23.20
C VAL A 143 16.59 7.41 22.86
N ALA A 144 15.61 7.91 23.61
CA ALA A 144 15.08 9.26 23.40
C ALA A 144 16.13 10.35 23.65
N LEU A 145 17.06 10.12 24.60
CA LEU A 145 18.18 11.03 24.84
C LEU A 145 19.21 10.96 23.71
N GLU A 146 19.59 9.73 23.30
CA GLU A 146 20.53 9.49 22.19
C GLU A 146 20.05 10.15 20.90
N LEU A 147 18.77 9.97 20.57
CA LEU A 147 18.16 10.52 19.35
C LEU A 147 17.63 11.95 19.51
N ARG A 148 17.65 12.52 20.71
CA ARG A 148 17.12 13.87 21.01
C ARG A 148 15.70 14.07 20.48
N ASN A 149 14.83 13.10 20.74
CA ASN A 149 13.44 13.08 20.23
C ASN A 149 12.40 12.84 21.34
N CYS A 150 11.12 12.91 20.97
CA CYS A 150 9.99 12.83 21.89
C CYS A 150 9.50 11.40 22.16
N LEU A 151 10.30 10.36 21.87
CA LEU A 151 9.86 8.96 22.00
C LEU A 151 9.33 8.59 23.39
N ARG A 152 9.76 9.30 24.45
CA ARG A 152 9.30 9.09 25.83
C ARG A 152 7.79 9.27 25.97
N ASP A 153 7.19 10.11 25.15
CA ASP A 153 5.76 10.43 25.19
C ASP A 153 4.91 9.24 24.72
N TYR A 154 5.50 8.26 24.03
CA TYR A 154 4.84 7.03 23.59
C TYR A 154 4.84 5.91 24.64
N ALA A 155 5.34 6.13 25.86
CA ALA A 155 5.34 5.12 26.91
C ALA A 155 3.95 4.47 27.16
N PRO A 156 2.81 5.20 27.17
CA PRO A 156 1.49 4.58 27.30
C PRO A 156 1.11 3.66 26.12
N SER A 157 1.47 4.05 24.90
CA SER A 157 1.21 3.26 23.68
C SER A 157 2.05 1.98 23.64
N LEU A 158 3.30 2.05 24.11
CA LEU A 158 4.18 0.89 24.28
C LEU A 158 3.66 -0.04 25.39
N ALA A 159 3.25 0.52 26.54
CA ALA A 159 2.74 -0.25 27.68
C ALA A 159 1.42 -0.98 27.36
N SER A 160 0.55 -0.37 26.55
CA SER A 160 -0.71 -1.00 26.09
C SER A 160 -0.53 -2.01 24.97
N GLY A 161 0.69 -2.16 24.43
CA GLY A 161 0.97 -3.03 23.28
C GLY A 161 0.37 -2.54 21.97
N ARG A 162 -0.01 -1.26 21.89
CA ARG A 162 -0.51 -0.62 20.66
C ARG A 162 0.61 -0.16 19.75
N MET A 163 1.77 0.13 20.33
CA MET A 163 2.98 0.50 19.61
C MET A 163 4.11 -0.49 19.92
N ALA A 164 4.98 -0.70 18.96
CA ALA A 164 6.26 -1.37 19.12
C ALA A 164 7.37 -0.47 18.58
N LEU A 165 8.52 -0.46 19.25
CA LEU A 165 9.63 0.44 18.95
C LEU A 165 10.94 -0.34 18.84
N TRP A 166 11.72 -0.01 17.82
CA TRP A 166 13.10 -0.48 17.64
C TRP A 166 14.02 0.69 17.35
N VAL A 167 15.30 0.49 17.64
CA VAL A 167 16.39 1.31 17.10
C VAL A 167 17.09 0.54 16.01
N TRP A 168 17.04 1.04 14.78
CA TRP A 168 17.83 0.51 13.68
C TRP A 168 19.23 1.12 13.72
N ARG A 169 20.28 0.28 13.66
CA ARG A 169 21.69 0.70 13.71
C ARG A 169 22.45 0.27 12.44
N GLY A 170 21.97 0.70 11.27
CA GLY A 170 22.63 0.44 9.99
C GLY A 170 23.38 1.66 9.44
N GLN A 171 23.66 1.64 8.13
CA GLN A 171 24.32 2.75 7.44
C GLN A 171 23.39 3.97 7.36
N GLY A 172 23.84 5.12 7.84
CA GLY A 172 22.99 6.34 7.93
C GLY A 172 22.66 6.76 9.36
N GLY A 173 23.12 6.00 10.37
CA GLY A 173 23.00 6.37 11.78
C GLY A 173 21.82 5.72 12.50
N PRO A 174 21.65 5.96 13.80
CA PRO A 174 20.56 5.39 14.58
C PRO A 174 19.22 6.00 14.14
N VAL A 175 18.24 5.12 13.91
CA VAL A 175 16.87 5.50 13.52
C VAL A 175 15.89 4.89 14.50
N ALA A 176 14.99 5.71 15.03
CA ALA A 176 13.81 5.26 15.75
C ALA A 176 12.78 4.71 14.75
N VAL A 177 12.37 3.47 14.96
CA VAL A 177 11.41 2.77 14.09
C VAL A 177 10.20 2.40 14.92
N ALA A 178 9.09 3.11 14.72
CA ALA A 178 7.86 2.86 15.46
C ALA A 178 6.83 2.18 14.56
N ALA A 179 6.30 1.04 15.01
CA ALA A 179 5.15 0.40 14.40
C ALA A 179 3.91 0.60 15.27
N TRP A 180 2.79 0.93 14.64
CA TRP A 180 1.47 1.05 15.25
C TRP A 180 0.61 -0.16 14.89
N ARG A 181 -0.17 -0.65 15.84
CA ARG A 181 -1.12 -1.75 15.62
C ARG A 181 -2.50 -1.18 15.35
N ASP A 182 -3.01 -1.39 14.14
CA ASP A 182 -4.38 -1.09 13.74
C ASP A 182 -5.14 -2.40 13.40
N ALA A 183 -6.37 -2.28 12.89
CA ALA A 183 -7.16 -3.46 12.47
C ALA A 183 -6.52 -4.23 11.31
N GLY A 184 -5.66 -3.60 10.51
CA GLY A 184 -4.86 -4.21 9.46
C GLY A 184 -3.58 -4.88 9.96
N GLY A 185 -3.32 -4.90 11.26
CA GLY A 185 -2.11 -5.50 11.85
C GLY A 185 -1.05 -4.46 12.21
N TRP A 186 0.22 -4.85 12.15
CA TRP A 186 1.34 -3.96 12.45
C TRP A 186 1.71 -3.13 11.24
N ARG A 187 1.69 -1.81 11.40
CA ARG A 187 2.06 -0.84 10.36
C ARG A 187 3.23 0.02 10.82
N LEU A 188 4.19 0.28 9.94
CA LEU A 188 5.21 1.30 10.15
C LEU A 188 4.54 2.67 10.25
N ALA A 189 4.66 3.31 11.41
CA ALA A 189 4.08 4.62 11.68
C ALA A 189 5.14 5.73 11.65
N GLU A 190 6.34 5.47 12.17
CA GLU A 190 7.44 6.44 12.14
C GLU A 190 8.77 5.77 11.85
N ALA A 191 9.62 6.51 11.14
CA ALA A 191 11.04 6.21 10.95
C ALA A 191 11.78 7.55 11.02
N LEU A 192 12.35 7.87 12.18
CA LEU A 192 12.94 9.18 12.47
C LEU A 192 14.38 9.05 12.98
N GLY A 193 15.27 9.87 12.43
CA GLY A 193 16.65 9.99 12.88
C GLY A 193 16.78 10.89 14.13
N MET A 194 17.99 11.38 14.35
CA MET A 194 18.27 12.36 15.40
C MET A 194 17.45 13.64 15.21
N ASP A 195 17.04 14.27 16.31
CA ASP A 195 16.26 15.52 16.32
C ASP A 195 14.96 15.45 15.51
N ASN A 196 14.34 14.26 15.45
CA ASN A 196 13.17 13.97 14.59
C ASN A 196 13.42 14.18 13.08
N ALA A 197 14.68 14.11 12.64
CA ALA A 197 15.00 14.28 11.23
C ALA A 197 14.39 13.16 10.38
N ASP A 198 13.91 13.54 9.20
CA ASP A 198 13.48 12.59 8.18
C ASP A 198 14.64 11.67 7.78
N VAL A 199 14.35 10.37 7.73
CA VAL A 199 15.29 9.36 7.25
C VAL A 199 15.37 9.40 5.73
N SER A 200 16.56 9.22 5.16
CA SER A 200 16.75 9.20 3.70
C SER A 200 16.05 8.02 3.03
N ASP A 201 15.74 8.17 1.74
CA ASP A 201 15.04 7.12 0.98
C ASP A 201 15.90 5.85 0.85
N GLU A 202 17.23 5.97 0.79
CA GLU A 202 18.15 4.82 0.76
C GLU A 202 18.08 3.98 2.04
N VAL A 203 17.87 4.62 3.19
CA VAL A 203 17.73 3.92 4.47
C VAL A 203 16.36 3.26 4.56
N LEU A 204 15.30 3.95 4.11
CA LEU A 204 13.97 3.34 4.01
C LEU A 204 13.98 2.11 3.10
N GLN A 205 14.65 2.17 1.96
CA GLN A 205 14.80 1.04 1.04
C GLN A 205 15.50 -0.17 1.69
N GLN A 206 16.40 0.05 2.65
CA GLN A 206 17.04 -1.03 3.42
C GLN A 206 16.10 -1.61 4.49
N MET A 207 15.32 -0.77 5.17
CA MET A 207 14.48 -1.18 6.29
C MET A 207 13.18 -1.88 5.85
N LEU A 208 12.52 -1.35 4.82
CA LEU A 208 11.17 -1.79 4.41
C LEU A 208 11.07 -3.28 4.07
N PRO A 209 12.04 -3.90 3.36
CA PRO A 209 11.99 -5.35 3.09
C PRO A 209 12.03 -6.19 4.38
N VAL A 210 12.88 -5.81 5.34
CA VAL A 210 13.02 -6.51 6.63
C VAL A 210 11.75 -6.39 7.46
N LEU A 211 11.19 -5.17 7.50
CA LEU A 211 9.91 -4.90 8.17
C LEU A 211 8.77 -5.73 7.56
N ARG A 212 8.66 -5.74 6.23
CA ARG A 212 7.64 -6.52 5.50
C ARG A 212 7.77 -8.01 5.80
N GLN A 213 8.98 -8.55 5.80
CA GLN A 213 9.23 -9.97 6.11
C GLN A 213 8.82 -10.34 7.54
N ALA A 214 8.94 -9.41 8.48
CA ALA A 214 8.51 -9.60 9.86
C ALA A 214 7.01 -9.32 10.09
N GLY A 215 6.25 -9.02 9.04
CA GLY A 215 4.83 -8.70 9.15
C GLY A 215 4.52 -7.28 9.61
N VAL A 216 5.43 -6.33 9.36
CA VAL A 216 5.14 -4.89 9.48
C VAL A 216 4.89 -4.33 8.08
N ARG A 217 3.67 -3.88 7.81
CA ARG A 217 3.31 -3.23 6.55
C ARG A 217 3.75 -1.76 6.56
N ALA A 218 3.97 -1.18 5.38
CA ALA A 218 3.98 0.27 5.20
C ALA A 218 2.75 0.65 4.36
N GLY A 219 2.31 1.90 4.42
CA GLY A 219 1.11 2.34 3.71
C GLY A 219 0.09 3.01 4.60
N GLU A 220 -1.06 3.30 4.03
CA GLU A 220 -2.18 3.96 4.70
C GLU A 220 -2.71 3.18 5.92
N PRO A 221 -3.20 3.87 6.96
CA PRO A 221 -3.94 3.23 8.05
C PRO A 221 -5.17 2.46 7.56
N TRP A 222 -5.54 1.39 8.28
CA TRP A 222 -6.67 0.54 7.86
C TRP A 222 -8.01 1.30 7.75
N HIS A 223 -8.33 2.18 8.69
CA HIS A 223 -9.59 2.94 8.68
C HIS A 223 -9.68 3.90 7.50
N MET A 224 -8.55 4.49 7.11
CA MET A 224 -8.46 5.39 5.97
C MET A 224 -8.74 4.63 4.67
N LEU A 225 -8.08 3.49 4.47
CA LEU A 225 -8.34 2.61 3.33
C LEU A 225 -9.80 2.14 3.30
N ARG A 226 -10.35 1.74 4.45
CA ARG A 226 -11.75 1.34 4.58
C ARG A 226 -12.68 2.46 4.10
N ASN A 227 -12.44 3.69 4.51
CA ASN A 227 -13.27 4.84 4.11
C ASN A 227 -13.14 5.12 2.61
N TRP A 228 -11.94 5.07 2.05
CA TRP A 228 -11.76 5.21 0.61
C TRP A 228 -12.47 4.11 -0.19
N LEU A 229 -12.47 2.87 0.28
CA LEU A 229 -13.20 1.78 -0.38
C LEU A 229 -14.71 2.01 -0.34
N VAL A 230 -15.25 2.53 0.76
CA VAL A 230 -16.66 2.91 0.87
C VAL A 230 -16.98 4.05 -0.11
N ASP A 231 -16.13 5.08 -0.16
CA ASP A 231 -16.29 6.20 -1.08
C ASP A 231 -16.22 5.76 -2.55
N GLN A 232 -15.30 4.86 -2.90
CA GLN A 232 -15.18 4.31 -4.25
C GLN A 232 -16.39 3.44 -4.62
N ALA A 233 -16.93 2.66 -3.67
CA ALA A 233 -18.14 1.90 -3.89
C ALA A 233 -19.35 2.82 -4.17
N ALA A 234 -19.45 3.95 -3.47
CA ALA A 234 -20.49 4.95 -3.71
C ALA A 234 -20.31 5.67 -5.06
N LYS A 235 -19.08 6.12 -5.37
CA LYS A 235 -18.75 6.79 -6.63
C LYS A 235 -18.93 5.91 -7.86
N ALA A 236 -18.79 4.59 -7.71
CA ALA A 236 -18.95 3.66 -8.83
C ALA A 236 -20.37 3.63 -9.43
N ASP A 237 -21.36 4.15 -8.71
CA ASP A 237 -22.73 4.33 -9.20
C ASP A 237 -22.90 5.65 -10.01
N ASP A 238 -21.95 6.59 -9.92
CA ASP A 238 -21.93 7.88 -10.62
C ASP A 238 -20.86 7.89 -11.75
N ALA A 239 -21.16 8.48 -12.91
CA ALA A 239 -20.25 8.50 -14.07
C ALA A 239 -18.94 9.30 -13.80
N PRO A 240 -17.79 8.95 -14.42
CA PRO A 240 -16.47 9.17 -13.83
C PRO A 240 -15.77 10.47 -14.23
N GLY A 241 -14.82 10.88 -13.37
CA GLY A 241 -13.64 11.64 -13.77
C GLY A 241 -13.17 12.64 -12.73
N THR A 242 -12.32 12.22 -11.77
CA THR A 242 -11.48 13.17 -11.04
C THR A 242 -10.03 12.85 -11.33
N GLU A 243 -9.24 13.90 -11.60
CA GLU A 243 -7.81 13.78 -11.83
C GLU A 243 -7.11 13.28 -10.56
N ALA A 244 -6.18 12.35 -10.76
CA ALA A 244 -5.34 11.77 -9.72
C ALA A 244 -4.44 12.83 -9.07
N HIS A 245 -4.40 12.90 -7.74
CA HIS A 245 -3.30 13.55 -7.04
C HIS A 245 -2.14 12.55 -6.90
N GLU A 246 -1.01 12.82 -7.56
CA GLU A 246 0.16 11.95 -7.48
C GLU A 246 0.90 12.13 -6.14
N ALA A 247 0.55 11.29 -5.17
CA ALA A 247 1.39 11.13 -3.98
C ALA A 247 2.73 10.50 -4.37
N ASN A 248 3.84 11.12 -3.97
CA ASN A 248 5.18 10.58 -4.19
C ASN A 248 5.42 9.31 -3.35
N ALA A 249 6.47 8.56 -3.66
CA ALA A 249 6.74 7.25 -3.03
C ALA A 249 6.82 7.33 -1.49
N ARG A 250 7.37 8.42 -0.95
CA ARG A 250 7.49 8.64 0.50
C ARG A 250 6.13 8.92 1.15
N GLN A 251 5.30 9.75 0.53
CA GLN A 251 3.95 10.06 1.02
C GLN A 251 3.08 8.80 1.11
N ARG A 252 3.28 7.84 0.19
CA ARG A 252 2.59 6.54 0.21
C ARG A 252 2.95 5.67 1.40
N LEU A 253 3.99 5.99 2.18
CA LEU A 253 4.33 5.26 3.40
C LEU A 253 3.49 5.68 4.61
N TYR A 254 2.82 6.84 4.55
CA TYR A 254 2.03 7.41 5.66
C TYR A 254 2.80 7.51 7.00
N LEU A 255 4.09 7.83 6.91
CA LEU A 255 4.92 8.13 8.08
C LEU A 255 4.39 9.37 8.80
N GLY A 256 4.43 9.35 10.13
CA GLY A 256 3.89 10.39 11.01
C GLY A 256 2.39 10.27 11.30
N TYR A 257 1.68 9.33 10.68
CA TYR A 257 0.28 9.08 11.00
C TYR A 257 0.17 8.09 12.17
N LEU A 258 -0.31 8.55 13.32
CA LEU A 258 -0.40 7.78 14.57
C LEU A 258 -1.83 7.56 15.06
N TRP A 259 -2.82 7.96 14.26
CA TRP A 259 -4.23 7.91 14.62
C TRP A 259 -4.93 6.69 14.01
N ASP A 260 -6.02 6.27 14.64
CA ASP A 260 -7.02 5.33 14.14
C ASP A 260 -8.37 6.08 14.01
#